data_AF-A0A357LEX0-F1
#
_entry.id   AF-A0A357LEX0-F1
#
_cell.length_a   1.000
_cell.length_b   1.000
_cell.length_c   1.000
_cell.angle_alpha   90.00
_cell.angle_beta   90.00
_cell.angle_gamma   90.00
#
_symmetry.space_group_name_H-M   'P 1'
#
loop_
_entity.id
_entity.type
_entity.pdbx_description
1 polymer ?
#
loop_
_entity_poly.entity_id
_entity_poly.type
_entity_poly.pdbx_seq_one_letter_code
_entity_poly.pdbx_strand_id
1 'polypeptide(L)'
;MEDILVPLFVFSSLAIILVTAFFFSYRKRRIVYDAIKVAIEKTGSVDAALVEAIIRDKVGPNADLRKGIVLIATAAAFIALGYSIDEAEAIRPLLGLSAFPGFIGLAYVAFHFFAPREPVV
;
A
#
# COMPACT_ATOMS: atom_id res chain seq x y z
N MET A 1 16.60 -17.96 -25.12
CA MET A 1 16.86 -17.76 -23.67
C MET A 1 16.35 -16.40 -23.20
N GLU A 2 16.57 -15.34 -23.99
CA GLU A 2 16.08 -13.98 -23.70
C GLU A 2 14.55 -13.92 -23.49
N ASP A 3 13.77 -14.68 -24.27
CA ASP A 3 12.30 -14.74 -24.15
C ASP A 3 11.76 -15.23 -22.80
N ILE A 4 12.59 -15.97 -22.04
CA ILE A 4 12.24 -16.47 -20.70
C ILE A 4 12.78 -15.53 -19.62
N LEU A 5 13.95 -14.94 -19.85
CA LEU A 5 14.61 -14.06 -18.88
C LEU A 5 13.83 -12.76 -18.67
N VAL A 6 13.28 -12.15 -19.73
CA VAL A 6 12.56 -10.88 -19.61
C VAL A 6 11.31 -11.01 -18.71
N PRO A 7 10.38 -11.96 -18.94
CA PRO A 7 9.25 -12.16 -18.03
C PRO A 7 9.70 -12.51 -16.61
N LEU A 8 10.74 -13.35 -16.47
CA LEU A 8 11.26 -13.76 -15.17
C LEU A 8 11.71 -12.55 -14.33
N PHE A 9 12.46 -11.62 -14.92
CA PHE A 9 12.90 -10.41 -14.21
C PHE A 9 11.74 -9.49 -13.85
N VAL A 10 10.78 -9.30 -14.75
CA VAL A 10 9.59 -8.48 -14.48
C VAL A 10 8.80 -9.04 -13.31
N PHE A 11 8.44 -10.32 -13.32
CA PHE A 11 7.69 -10.94 -12.23
C PHE A 11 8.49 -11.04 -10.93
N SER A 12 9.79 -11.32 -11.01
CA SER A 12 10.67 -11.36 -9.83
C SER A 12 10.81 -9.99 -9.17
N SER A 13 10.91 -8.91 -9.95
CA SER A 13 10.97 -7.55 -9.39
C SER A 13 9.70 -7.19 -8.62
N LEU A 14 8.53 -7.53 -9.16
CA LEU A 14 7.23 -7.39 -8.50
C LEU A 14 7.17 -8.19 -7.20
N ALA A 15 7.59 -9.46 -7.24
CA ALA A 15 7.64 -10.31 -6.06
C ALA A 15 8.58 -9.74 -4.98
N ILE A 16 9.77 -9.27 -5.37
CA ILE A 16 10.74 -8.67 -4.44
C ILE A 16 10.17 -7.42 -3.78
N ILE A 17 9.53 -6.52 -4.55
CA ILE A 17 8.92 -5.29 -4.00
C ILE A 17 7.86 -5.66 -2.96
N LEU A 18 6.97 -6.60 -3.28
CA LEU A 18 5.91 -7.04 -2.37
C LEU A 18 6.49 -7.70 -1.12
N VAL A 19 7.37 -8.71 -1.28
CA VAL A 19 8.01 -9.43 -0.17
C VAL A 19 8.75 -8.45 0.74
N THR A 20 9.47 -7.49 0.17
CA THR A 20 10.21 -6.48 0.93
C THR A 20 9.26 -5.59 1.75
N ALA A 21 8.18 -5.11 1.15
CA ALA A 21 7.17 -4.31 1.85
C ALA A 21 6.52 -5.09 3.01
N PHE A 22 6.13 -6.35 2.79
CA PHE A 22 5.56 -7.21 3.83
C PHE A 22 6.59 -7.54 4.92
N PHE A 23 7.83 -7.83 4.56
CA PHE A 23 8.90 -8.14 5.50
C PHE A 23 9.19 -6.96 6.44
N PHE A 24 9.33 -5.75 5.91
CA PHE A 24 9.57 -4.56 6.73
C PHE A 24 8.37 -4.19 7.59
N SER A 25 7.14 -4.35 7.08
CA SER A 25 5.91 -4.15 7.87
C SER A 25 5.83 -5.13 9.04
N TYR A 26 6.10 -6.42 8.79
CA TYR A 26 6.19 -7.45 9.83
C TYR A 26 7.27 -7.13 10.86
N ARG A 27 8.47 -6.74 10.40
CA ARG A 27 9.59 -6.42 11.28
C ARG A 27 9.30 -5.21 12.18
N LYS A 28 8.67 -4.15 11.64
CA LYS A 28 8.24 -2.98 12.42
C LYS A 28 7.30 -3.39 13.56
N ARG A 29 6.29 -4.20 13.25
CA ARG A 29 5.32 -4.70 14.25
C ARG A 29 6.01 -5.53 15.34
N ARG A 30 6.90 -6.44 14.93
CA ARG A 30 7.64 -7.29 15.88
C ARG A 30 8.48 -6.48 16.86
N ILE A 31 9.22 -5.48 16.37
CA ILE A 31 10.05 -4.60 17.22
C ILE A 31 9.21 -3.88 18.28
N VAL A 32 8.02 -3.39 17.90
CA VAL A 32 7.09 -2.73 18.83
C VAL A 32 6.61 -3.71 19.90
N TYR A 33 6.20 -4.92 19.52
CA TYR A 33 5.76 -5.94 20.48
C TYR A 33 6.87 -6.37 21.44
N ASP A 34 8.09 -6.57 20.92
CA ASP A 34 9.25 -6.93 21.75
C ASP A 34 9.58 -5.81 22.75
N ALA A 35 9.49 -4.54 22.36
CA ALA A 35 9.69 -3.40 23.25
C ALA A 35 8.62 -3.33 24.36
N ILE A 36 7.34 -3.56 24.02
CA ILE A 36 6.25 -3.62 25.00
C ILE A 36 6.48 -4.76 26.00
N LYS A 37 6.86 -5.95 25.51
CA LYS A 37 7.14 -7.11 26.34
C LYS A 37 8.26 -6.82 27.35
N VAL A 38 9.38 -6.25 26.88
CA VAL A 38 10.51 -5.89 27.75
C VAL A 38 10.13 -4.82 28.77
N ALA A 39 9.28 -3.86 28.41
CA ALA A 39 8.79 -2.86 29.35
C ALA A 39 7.98 -3.52 30.47
N ILE A 40 7.03 -4.40 30.14
CA ILE A 40 6.22 -5.15 31.13
C ILE A 40 7.12 -5.96 32.08
N GLU A 41 8.11 -6.67 31.54
CA GLU A 41 9.04 -7.48 32.33
C GLU A 41 9.86 -6.66 33.33
N LYS A 42 10.18 -5.40 33.01
CA LYS A 42 11.04 -4.54 33.86
C LYS A 42 10.28 -3.68 34.87
N THR A 43 9.11 -3.15 34.51
CA THR A 43 8.35 -2.23 35.38
C THR A 43 7.16 -2.90 36.06
N GLY A 44 6.84 -4.17 35.74
CA GLY A 44 5.72 -4.92 36.31
C GLY A 44 4.35 -4.50 35.78
N SER A 45 4.24 -3.30 35.22
CA SER A 45 3.07 -2.81 34.48
C SER A 45 3.50 -1.82 33.39
N VAL A 46 2.69 -1.71 32.35
CA VAL A 46 2.80 -0.66 31.33
C VAL A 46 1.42 -0.04 31.22
N ASP A 47 1.38 1.29 31.14
CA ASP A 47 0.14 2.03 30.91
C ASP A 47 -0.53 1.55 29.61
N ALA A 48 -1.76 1.04 29.74
CA ALA A 48 -2.54 0.52 28.62
C ALA A 48 -2.81 1.62 27.58
N ALA A 49 -2.98 2.88 28.01
CA ALA A 49 -3.19 4.00 27.09
C ALA A 49 -1.94 4.28 26.23
N LEU A 50 -0.74 4.10 26.81
CA LEU A 50 0.52 4.23 26.06
C LEU A 50 0.71 3.07 25.07
N VAL A 51 0.39 1.84 25.46
CA VAL A 51 0.43 0.67 24.57
C VAL A 51 -0.53 0.86 23.40
N GLU A 52 -1.76 1.29 23.68
CA GLU A 52 -2.76 1.57 22.66
C GLU A 52 -2.31 2.71 21.74
N ALA A 53 -1.73 3.78 22.27
CA ALA A 53 -1.19 4.88 21.46
C ALA A 53 -0.01 4.47 20.56
N ILE A 54 0.77 3.46 20.95
CA ILE A 54 1.89 2.92 20.16
C ILE A 54 1.39 1.93 19.10
N ILE A 55 0.40 1.09 19.43
CA ILE A 55 -0.15 0.06 18.53
C ILE A 55 -1.13 0.68 17.53
N ARG A 56 -1.89 1.71 17.92
CA ARG A 56 -2.83 2.42 17.05
C ARG A 56 -2.02 3.16 16.00
N ASP A 57 -1.93 2.57 14.81
CA ASP A 57 -1.41 3.26 13.63
C ASP A 57 -2.24 4.54 13.48
N LYS A 58 -1.59 5.71 13.58
CA LYS A 58 -2.23 7.00 13.33
C LYS A 58 -2.56 7.09 11.85
N VAL A 59 -3.68 6.51 11.45
CA VAL A 59 -4.25 6.69 10.13
C VAL A 59 -4.75 8.13 10.08
N GLY A 60 -3.96 9.01 9.47
CA GLY A 60 -4.34 10.41 9.33
C GLY A 60 -5.69 10.55 8.63
N PRO A 61 -6.44 11.65 8.84
CA PRO A 61 -7.81 11.83 8.33
C PRO A 61 -7.91 11.71 6.79
N ASN A 62 -6.79 11.95 6.09
CA ASN A 62 -6.69 11.89 4.64
C ASN A 62 -5.87 10.69 4.14
N ALA A 63 -5.64 9.67 4.97
CA ALA A 63 -4.81 8.52 4.60
C ALA A 63 -5.40 7.77 3.40
N ASP A 64 -6.71 7.52 3.41
CA ASP A 64 -7.40 6.85 2.29
C ASP A 64 -7.46 7.74 1.07
N LEU A 65 -7.74 9.04 1.23
CA LEU A 65 -7.73 10.00 0.12
C LEU A 65 -6.37 10.04 -0.58
N ARG A 66 -5.27 10.09 0.19
CA ARG A 66 -3.91 10.10 -0.36
C ARG A 66 -3.63 8.83 -1.15
N LYS A 67 -3.95 7.65 -0.59
CA LYS A 67 -3.76 6.36 -1.29
C LYS A 67 -4.58 6.32 -2.58
N GLY A 68 -5.84 6.75 -2.50
CA GLY A 68 -6.75 6.81 -3.63
C GLY A 68 -6.24 7.66 -4.78
N ILE A 69 -5.81 8.90 -4.47
CA ILE A 69 -5.26 9.83 -5.47
C ILE A 69 -3.99 9.26 -6.13
N VAL A 70 -3.07 8.68 -5.34
CA VAL A 70 -1.84 8.08 -5.90
C VAL A 70 -2.18 6.95 -6.87
N LEU A 71 -3.14 6.10 -6.54
CA LEU A 71 -3.54 4.99 -7.40
C LEU A 71 -4.25 5.46 -8.68
N ILE A 72 -5.11 6.48 -8.59
CA ILE A 72 -5.74 7.10 -9.76
C ILE A 72 -4.66 7.73 -10.67
N ALA A 73 -3.66 8.41 -10.08
CA ALA A 73 -2.56 8.98 -10.85
C ALA A 73 -1.72 7.90 -11.55
N THR A 74 -1.47 6.77 -10.89
CA THR A 74 -0.80 5.60 -11.49
C THR A 74 -1.60 5.02 -12.66
N ALA A 75 -2.93 4.93 -12.52
CA ALA A 75 -3.80 4.49 -13.62
C ALA A 75 -3.72 5.45 -14.82
N ALA A 76 -3.83 6.76 -14.56
CA ALA A 76 -3.71 7.79 -15.60
C ALA A 76 -2.35 7.73 -16.31
N ALA A 77 -1.27 7.45 -15.58
CA ALA A 77 0.06 7.29 -16.16
C ALA A 77 0.15 6.09 -17.13
N PHE A 78 -0.44 4.94 -16.79
CA PHE A 78 -0.49 3.79 -17.71
C PHE A 78 -1.30 4.09 -18.98
N ILE A 79 -2.40 4.84 -18.85
CA ILE A 79 -3.19 5.27 -20.02
C ILE A 79 -2.36 6.21 -20.90
N ALA A 80 -1.72 7.22 -20.31
CA ALA A 80 -0.85 8.14 -21.04
C ALA A 80 0.31 7.42 -21.74
N LEU A 81 0.93 6.44 -21.07
CA LEU A 81 1.97 5.59 -21.65
C LEU A 81 1.44 4.84 -22.88
N GLY A 82 0.22 4.30 -22.82
CA GLY A 82 -0.38 3.58 -23.95
C GLY A 82 -0.63 4.44 -25.17
N TYR A 83 -0.92 5.73 -24.99
CA TYR A 83 -1.02 6.69 -26.10
C TYR A 83 0.34 7.17 -26.62
N SER A 84 1.41 7.04 -25.83
CA SER A 84 2.77 7.46 -26.25
C SER A 84 3.54 6.41 -27.05
N ILE A 85 3.07 5.16 -27.07
CA ILE A 85 3.69 4.08 -27.83
C ILE A 85 3.15 4.14 -29.26
N ASP A 86 4.05 4.12 -30.25
CA ASP A 86 3.73 4.15 -31.69
C ASP A 86 3.25 2.77 -32.21
N GLU A 87 2.36 2.14 -31.43
CA GLU A 87 1.70 0.87 -31.77
C GLU A 87 0.22 0.97 -31.39
N ALA A 88 -0.66 0.91 -32.37
CA ALA A 88 -2.11 1.10 -32.17
C ALA A 88 -2.74 0.07 -31.20
N GLU A 89 -2.11 -1.09 -31.03
CA GLU A 89 -2.60 -2.14 -30.12
C GLU A 89 -2.10 -1.99 -28.67
N ALA A 90 -1.09 -1.14 -28.41
CA ALA A 90 -0.50 -0.98 -27.08
C ALA A 90 -1.48 -0.39 -26.04
N ILE A 91 -2.45 0.40 -26.48
CA ILE A 91 -3.43 1.03 -25.59
C ILE A 91 -4.35 0.01 -24.91
N ARG A 92 -4.72 -1.09 -25.58
CA ARG A 92 -5.65 -2.10 -25.04
C ARG A 92 -5.12 -2.81 -23.78
N PRO A 93 -3.92 -3.43 -23.80
CA PRO A 93 -3.37 -4.07 -22.61
C PRO A 93 -3.05 -3.07 -21.50
N LEU A 94 -2.61 -1.85 -21.84
CA LEU A 94 -2.33 -0.81 -20.85
C LEU A 94 -3.58 -0.24 -20.20
N LEU A 95 -4.70 -0.13 -20.94
CA LEU A 95 -6.01 0.16 -20.35
C LEU A 95 -6.41 -0.93 -19.35
N GLY A 96 -6.27 -2.21 -19.73
CA GLY A 96 -6.51 -3.34 -18.82
C GLY A 96 -5.64 -3.29 -17.55
N LEU A 97 -4.34 -3.00 -17.70
CA LEU A 97 -3.42 -2.84 -16.58
C LEU A 97 -3.76 -1.64 -15.70
N SER A 98 -4.16 -0.51 -16.30
CA SER A 98 -4.54 0.72 -15.59
C SER A 98 -5.83 0.59 -14.79
N ALA A 99 -6.73 -0.31 -15.18
CA ALA A 99 -8.00 -0.52 -14.50
C ALA A 99 -7.82 -0.98 -13.04
N PHE A 100 -6.78 -1.79 -12.75
CA PHE A 100 -6.48 -2.26 -11.40
C PHE A 100 -6.22 -1.09 -10.42
N PRO A 101 -5.16 -0.27 -10.60
CA PRO A 101 -4.96 0.88 -9.73
C PRO A 101 -6.11 1.90 -9.85
N GLY A 102 -6.75 2.04 -11.02
CA GLY A 102 -7.86 2.98 -11.21
C GLY A 102 -9.04 2.69 -10.30
N PHE A 103 -9.56 1.46 -10.34
CA PHE A 103 -10.71 1.07 -9.51
C PHE A 103 -10.35 1.00 -8.02
N ILE A 104 -9.16 0.52 -7.65
CA ILE A 104 -8.71 0.53 -6.25
C ILE A 104 -8.60 1.97 -5.75
N GLY A 105 -8.08 2.88 -6.58
CA GLY A 105 -7.96 4.29 -6.24
C GLY A 105 -9.33 4.95 -6.04
N LEU A 106 -10.28 4.70 -6.94
CA LEU A 106 -11.67 5.14 -6.80
C LEU A 106 -12.32 4.61 -5.52
N ALA A 107 -12.08 3.35 -5.15
CA ALA A 107 -12.59 2.78 -3.91
C ALA A 107 -12.05 3.51 -2.67
N TYR A 108 -10.75 3.80 -2.62
CA TYR A 108 -10.15 4.58 -1.53
C TYR A 108 -10.71 6.01 -1.43
N VAL A 109 -10.94 6.66 -2.58
CA VAL A 109 -11.59 7.98 -2.60
C VAL A 109 -13.03 7.87 -2.10
N ALA A 110 -13.78 6.86 -2.54
CA ALA A 110 -15.14 6.62 -2.07
C ALA A 110 -15.18 6.36 -0.56
N PHE A 111 -14.29 5.51 -0.02
CA PHE A 111 -14.20 5.29 1.41
C PHE A 111 -13.90 6.58 2.17
N HIS A 112 -13.06 7.47 1.65
CA HIS A 112 -12.81 8.74 2.32
C HIS A 112 -14.08 9.58 2.52
N PHE A 113 -15.02 9.58 1.57
CA PHE A 113 -16.25 10.38 1.65
C PHE A 113 -17.42 9.65 2.30
N PHE A 114 -17.52 8.33 2.13
CA PHE A 114 -18.69 7.54 2.52
C PHE A 114 -18.45 6.63 3.73
N ALA A 115 -17.20 6.32 4.09
CA ALA A 115 -16.95 5.48 5.27
C ALA A 115 -17.21 6.29 6.56
N PRO A 116 -18.01 5.76 7.50
CA PRO A 116 -18.15 6.34 8.82
C PRO A 116 -16.77 6.47 9.47
N ARG A 117 -16.38 7.70 9.84
CA ARG A 117 -15.17 7.92 10.61
C ARG A 117 -15.52 7.62 12.06
N GLU A 118 -14.91 6.59 12.65
CA GLU A 118 -14.95 6.45 14.10
C GLU A 118 -14.43 7.75 14.72
N PRO A 119 -15.14 8.33 15.70
CA PRO A 119 -14.67 9.53 16.36
C PRO A 119 -13.28 9.24 16.90
N VAL A 120 -12.32 10.07 16.51
CA VAL A 120 -10.99 10.04 17.09
C VAL A 120 -11.13 10.58 18.51
N VAL A 121 -11.50 9.70 19.44
CA VAL A 121 -11.34 9.94 20.87
C VAL A 121 -9.84 9.84 21.19
#